data_AF-A0A6M4GH81-F1
#
_entry.id   AF-A0A6M4GH81-F1
#
_cell.length_a   1.000
_cell.length_b   1.000
_cell.length_c   1.000
_cell.angle_alpha   90.00
_cell.angle_beta   90.00
_cell.angle_gamma   90.00
#
_symmetry.space_group_name_H-M   'P 1'
#
loop_
_entity.id
_entity.type
_entity.pdbx_description
1 polymer ?
#
loop_
_entity_poly.entity_id
_entity_poly.type
_entity_poly.pdbx_seq_one_letter_code
_entity_poly.pdbx_strand_id
1 'polypeptide(L)'
;MRKVTMIDPPHGWRYGFPKPLTLGEGQSLQDWLIENGYPQAEINVFGIVHLPCRYWTREIEEPPPHELNAHDIGERRKLILARRLIAALRANLDLIIQAQAENDRQLASHRATIGNRAWRFLLRRSIDEIIAYMLQKSPTGRTLRSTSPFSMILPPEPEAERRRMWRAAKAELISEMIVFRIECFP
;
A
#
# COMPACT_ATOMS: atom_id res chain seq x y z
N MET A 1 -10.29 20.98 3.12
CA MET A 1 -9.51 22.02 2.39
C MET A 1 -8.42 22.52 3.32
N ARG A 2 -7.18 22.58 2.84
CA ARG A 2 -6.08 23.20 3.59
C ARG A 2 -5.63 24.47 2.89
N LYS A 3 -5.36 25.51 3.67
CA LYS A 3 -4.70 26.72 3.17
C LYS A 3 -3.20 26.46 3.15
N VAL A 4 -2.60 26.54 1.97
CA VAL A 4 -1.14 26.47 1.82
C VAL A 4 -0.62 27.78 1.25
N THR A 5 0.59 28.15 1.67
CA THR A 5 1.34 29.23 1.03
C THR A 5 2.06 28.64 -0.17
N MET A 6 1.74 29.12 -1.37
CA MET A 6 2.51 28.82 -2.58
C MET A 6 3.71 29.76 -2.65
N ILE A 7 4.84 29.23 -3.09
CA ILE A 7 6.05 30.00 -3.41
C ILE A 7 6.42 29.78 -4.88
N ASP A 8 6.83 30.85 -5.54
CA ASP A 8 7.39 30.81 -6.89
C ASP A 8 8.63 31.69 -7.00
N PRO A 9 9.84 31.10 -7.08
CA PRO A 9 11.06 31.85 -7.30
C PRO A 9 11.19 32.32 -8.76
N PRO A 10 12.11 33.27 -9.06
CA PRO A 10 12.40 33.70 -10.43
C PRO A 10 12.66 32.51 -11.35
N HIS A 11 12.10 32.51 -12.55
CA HIS A 11 12.22 31.38 -13.49
C HIS A 11 11.77 30.01 -12.94
N GLY A 12 11.02 29.99 -11.82
CA GLY A 12 10.64 28.76 -11.11
C GLY A 12 9.91 27.74 -11.98
N TRP A 13 9.15 28.18 -12.98
CA TRP A 13 8.47 27.31 -13.95
C TRP A 13 9.41 26.35 -14.70
N ARG A 14 10.69 26.71 -14.88
CA ARG A 14 11.72 25.84 -15.49
C ARG A 14 12.08 24.65 -14.61
N TYR A 15 11.79 24.76 -13.32
CA TYR A 15 12.21 23.82 -12.26
C TYR A 15 11.00 23.23 -11.51
N GLY A 16 9.79 23.38 -12.04
CA GLY A 16 8.57 22.79 -11.49
C GLY A 16 7.89 23.59 -10.38
N PHE A 17 8.17 24.90 -10.28
CA PHE A 17 7.41 25.84 -9.44
C PHE A 17 6.25 26.47 -10.23
N PRO A 18 5.20 27.00 -9.56
CA PRO A 18 5.05 27.18 -8.10
C PRO A 18 4.82 25.89 -7.32
N LYS A 19 5.32 25.85 -6.08
CA LYS A 19 5.15 24.72 -5.15
C LYS A 19 4.57 25.19 -3.81
N PRO A 20 3.82 24.33 -3.09
CA PRO A 20 3.41 24.64 -1.72
C PRO A 20 4.64 24.65 -0.81
N LEU A 21 4.84 25.75 -0.07
CA LEU A 21 5.96 25.91 0.85
C LEU A 21 5.73 25.05 2.10
N THR A 22 6.63 24.09 2.35
CA THR A 22 6.59 23.15 3.47
C THR A 22 7.92 23.17 4.22
N LEU A 23 8.24 24.29 4.88
CA LEU A 23 9.46 24.39 5.68
C LEU A 23 9.36 23.50 6.91
N GLY A 24 10.31 22.60 7.09
CA GLY A 24 10.49 21.84 8.33
C GLY A 24 10.98 22.74 9.47
N GLU A 25 10.89 22.25 10.72
CA GLU A 25 11.42 22.97 11.87
C GLU A 25 12.93 23.25 11.70
N GLY A 26 13.30 24.54 11.68
CA GLY A 26 14.69 24.98 11.53
C GLY A 26 15.25 24.93 10.10
N GLN A 27 14.47 24.52 9.09
CA GLN A 27 14.91 24.50 7.69
C GLN A 27 14.99 25.92 7.11
N SER A 28 16.10 26.25 6.45
CA SER A 28 16.23 27.53 5.75
C SER A 28 15.48 27.50 4.41
N LEU A 29 15.02 28.67 3.94
CA LEU A 29 14.36 28.78 2.64
C LEU A 29 15.27 28.35 1.48
N GLN A 30 16.58 28.61 1.60
CA GLN A 30 17.56 28.21 0.59
C GLN A 30 17.62 26.69 0.44
N ASP A 31 17.74 25.98 1.56
CA ASP A 31 17.84 24.52 1.56
C ASP A 31 16.57 23.91 0.96
N TRP A 32 15.40 24.41 1.37
CA TRP A 32 14.12 23.95 0.83
C TRP A 32 14.00 24.19 -0.68
N LEU A 33 14.44 25.35 -1.18
CA LEU A 33 14.44 25.66 -2.63
C LEU A 33 15.31 24.68 -3.41
N ILE A 34 16.52 24.38 -2.90
CA ILE A 34 17.47 23.47 -3.54
C ILE A 34 16.94 22.03 -3.54
N GLU A 35 16.45 21.55 -2.40
CA GLU A 35 15.81 20.23 -2.28
C GLU A 35 14.62 20.08 -3.23
N ASN A 36 13.86 21.16 -3.44
CA ASN A 36 12.72 21.18 -4.35
C ASN A 36 13.10 21.44 -5.82
N GLY A 37 14.39 21.46 -6.15
CA GLY A 37 14.92 21.48 -7.52
C GLY A 37 15.25 22.86 -8.07
N TYR A 38 15.21 23.93 -7.24
CA TYR A 38 15.65 25.25 -7.65
C TYR A 38 17.18 25.36 -7.62
N PRO A 39 17.87 25.72 -8.72
CA PRO A 39 19.32 25.68 -8.76
C PRO A 39 19.99 26.70 -7.84
N GLN A 40 21.04 26.28 -7.13
CA GLN A 40 21.90 27.18 -6.34
C GLN A 40 22.48 28.33 -7.19
N ALA A 41 22.75 28.10 -8.49
CA ALA A 41 23.24 29.12 -9.40
C ALA A 41 22.26 30.30 -9.55
N GLU A 42 20.95 30.03 -9.62
CA GLU A 42 19.93 31.08 -9.69
C GLU A 42 19.83 31.83 -8.36
N ILE A 43 19.98 31.14 -7.23
CA ILE A 43 20.02 31.77 -5.90
C ILE A 43 21.22 32.71 -5.79
N ASN A 44 22.38 32.31 -6.30
CA ASN A 44 23.60 33.11 -6.24
C ASN A 44 23.53 34.40 -7.06
N VAL A 45 22.71 34.44 -8.13
CA VAL A 45 22.52 35.64 -8.97
C VAL A 45 21.82 36.76 -8.20
N PHE A 46 20.82 36.41 -7.39
CA PHE A 46 20.02 37.39 -6.65
C PHE A 46 20.46 37.53 -5.17
N GLY A 47 21.05 36.48 -4.60
CA GLY A 47 21.26 36.32 -3.16
C GLY A 47 19.96 35.92 -2.46
N ILE A 48 20.03 35.00 -1.49
CA ILE A 48 18.84 34.45 -0.81
C ILE A 48 17.98 35.54 -0.15
N VAL A 49 18.61 36.57 0.41
CA VAL A 49 17.92 37.69 1.10
C VAL A 49 17.14 38.57 0.13
N HIS A 50 17.57 38.67 -1.13
CA HIS A 50 16.97 39.54 -2.13
C HIS A 50 16.26 38.78 -3.25
N LEU A 51 16.11 37.45 -3.12
CA LEU A 51 15.48 36.62 -4.14
C LEU A 51 13.99 37.00 -4.27
N PRO A 52 13.56 37.59 -5.42
CA PRO A 52 12.21 38.12 -5.57
C PRO A 52 11.21 36.99 -5.84
N CYS A 53 10.84 36.26 -4.78
CA CYS A 53 9.85 35.20 -4.84
C CYS A 53 8.43 35.76 -4.77
N ARG A 54 7.50 35.15 -5.52
CA ARG A 54 6.07 35.41 -5.38
C ARG A 54 5.47 34.48 -4.33
N TYR A 55 4.58 35.03 -3.50
CA TYR A 55 3.86 34.28 -2.47
C TYR A 55 2.37 34.54 -2.58
N TRP A 56 1.57 33.48 -2.48
CA TRP A 56 0.12 33.61 -2.37
C TRP A 56 -0.49 32.42 -1.65
N THR A 57 -1.62 32.63 -1.00
CA THR A 57 -2.37 31.56 -0.34
C THR A 57 -3.26 30.85 -1.37
N ARG A 58 -3.24 29.52 -1.36
CA ARG A 58 -4.16 28.70 -2.15
C ARG A 58 -4.89 27.73 -1.24
N GLU A 59 -6.20 27.65 -1.40
CA GLU A 59 -6.98 26.54 -0.85
C GLU A 59 -6.76 25.34 -1.76
N ILE A 60 -6.06 24.33 -1.24
CA ILE A 60 -5.92 23.05 -1.91
C ILE A 60 -6.94 22.11 -1.28
N GLU A 61 -7.77 21.52 -2.13
CA GLU A 61 -8.58 20.38 -1.76
C GLU A 61 -7.62 19.25 -1.38
N GLU A 62 -7.59 18.89 -0.11
CA GLU A 62 -6.90 17.67 0.28
C GLU A 62 -7.60 16.54 -0.45
N PRO A 63 -6.89 15.66 -1.18
CA PRO A 63 -7.52 14.44 -1.63
C PRO A 63 -8.15 13.82 -0.38
N PRO A 64 -9.43 13.41 -0.44
CA PRO A 64 -10.10 12.82 0.71
C PRO A 64 -9.16 11.75 1.28
N PRO A 65 -8.91 11.73 2.60
CA PRO A 65 -7.95 10.80 3.19
C PRO A 65 -8.32 9.43 2.67
N HIS A 66 -7.43 8.77 1.90
CA HIS A 66 -7.73 7.56 1.11
C HIS A 66 -8.71 6.70 1.89
N GLU A 67 -10.00 6.81 1.56
CA GLU A 67 -11.02 6.20 2.39
C GLU A 67 -10.78 4.71 2.25
N LEU A 68 -10.38 4.07 3.36
CA LEU A 68 -10.10 2.64 3.34
C LEU A 68 -11.34 1.93 2.83
N ASN A 69 -11.29 1.51 1.56
CA ASN A 69 -12.45 0.93 0.92
C ASN A 69 -12.64 -0.49 1.48
N ALA A 70 -13.88 -0.99 1.42
CA ALA A 70 -14.21 -2.32 1.92
C ALA A 70 -13.38 -3.43 1.24
N HIS A 71 -12.92 -3.18 0.01
CA HIS A 71 -12.08 -4.12 -0.74
C HIS A 71 -10.67 -4.25 -0.12
N ASP A 72 -10.04 -3.15 0.26
CA ASP A 72 -8.71 -3.10 0.89
C ASP A 72 -8.76 -3.73 2.29
N ILE A 73 -9.80 -3.44 3.07
CA ILE A 73 -10.01 -4.08 4.37
C ILE A 73 -10.25 -5.59 4.19
N GLY A 74 -11.05 -5.96 3.19
CA GLY A 74 -11.31 -7.36 2.85
C GLY A 74 -10.05 -8.12 2.42
N GLU A 75 -9.20 -7.49 1.60
CA GLU A 75 -7.90 -8.01 1.21
C GLU A 75 -6.99 -8.22 2.42
N ARG A 76 -6.88 -7.19 3.27
CA ARG A 76 -6.05 -7.25 4.46
C ARG A 76 -6.51 -8.32 5.44
N ARG A 77 -7.83 -8.52 5.59
CA ARG A 77 -8.39 -9.63 6.36
C ARG A 77 -7.93 -10.99 5.83
N LYS A 78 -7.90 -11.18 4.51
CA LYS A 78 -7.41 -12.43 3.90
C LYS A 78 -5.92 -12.63 4.15
N LEU A 79 -5.12 -11.55 4.22
CA LEU A 79 -3.72 -11.63 4.61
C LEU A 79 -3.55 -12.07 6.08
N ILE A 80 -4.37 -11.53 6.98
CA ILE A 80 -4.41 -11.98 8.39
C ILE A 80 -4.78 -13.47 8.49
N LEU A 81 -5.77 -13.91 7.72
CA LEU A 81 -6.14 -15.32 7.66
C LEU A 81 -4.98 -16.17 7.14
N ALA A 82 -4.34 -15.78 6.04
CA ALA A 82 -3.19 -16.47 5.48
C ALA A 82 -2.06 -16.64 6.49
N ARG A 83 -1.74 -15.59 7.28
CA ARG A 83 -0.74 -15.66 8.36
C ARG A 83 -1.08 -16.72 9.41
N ARG A 84 -2.36 -16.87 9.76
CA ARG A 84 -2.82 -17.90 10.72
C ARG A 84 -2.72 -19.32 10.17
N LEU A 85 -2.88 -19.49 8.87
CA LEU A 85 -2.81 -20.81 8.23
C LEU A 85 -1.39 -21.38 8.19
N ILE A 86 -0.35 -20.54 8.29
CA ILE A 86 1.06 -20.97 8.17
C ILE A 86 1.40 -22.14 9.10
N ALA A 87 1.01 -22.05 10.37
CA ALA A 87 1.30 -23.09 11.35
C ALA A 87 0.62 -24.42 10.97
N ALA A 88 -0.63 -24.36 10.51
CA ALA A 88 -1.37 -25.52 10.06
C ALA A 88 -0.77 -26.14 8.79
N LEU A 89 -0.37 -25.32 7.81
CA LEU A 89 0.27 -25.79 6.57
C LEU A 89 1.60 -26.48 6.83
N ARG A 90 2.37 -26.01 7.81
CA ARG A 90 3.64 -26.63 8.21
C ARG A 90 3.44 -27.91 9.01
N ALA A 91 2.39 -27.98 9.81
CA ALA A 91 2.10 -29.14 10.65
C ALA A 91 1.39 -30.28 9.91
N ASN A 92 0.60 -29.97 8.87
CA ASN A 92 -0.20 -30.95 8.17
C ASN A 92 -0.11 -30.78 6.64
N LEU A 93 0.66 -31.66 6.01
CA LEU A 93 0.85 -31.69 4.56
C LEU A 93 -0.40 -32.14 3.79
N ASP A 94 -1.32 -32.86 4.42
CA ASP A 94 -2.56 -33.30 3.78
C ASP A 94 -3.42 -32.12 3.36
N LEU A 95 -3.27 -30.96 4.02
CA LEU A 95 -3.94 -29.72 3.61
C LEU A 95 -3.52 -29.28 2.20
N ILE A 96 -2.27 -29.53 1.80
CA ILE A 96 -1.79 -29.24 0.44
C ILE A 96 -2.45 -30.20 -0.56
N ILE A 97 -2.53 -31.48 -0.22
CA ILE A 97 -3.17 -32.50 -1.07
C ILE A 97 -4.66 -32.18 -1.26
N GLN A 98 -5.36 -31.85 -0.17
CA GLN A 98 -6.76 -31.43 -0.21
C GLN A 98 -6.95 -30.15 -1.03
N ALA A 99 -6.08 -29.16 -0.85
CA ALA A 99 -6.11 -27.93 -1.64
C ALA A 99 -5.85 -28.17 -3.14
N GLN A 100 -4.99 -29.13 -3.50
CA GLN A 100 -4.76 -29.54 -4.89
C GLN A 100 -6.02 -30.15 -5.48
N ALA A 101 -6.63 -31.11 -4.80
CA ALA A 101 -7.86 -31.76 -5.24
C ALA A 101 -9.02 -30.76 -5.38
N GLU A 102 -9.15 -29.83 -4.43
CA GLU A 102 -10.11 -28.74 -4.47
C GLU A 102 -9.90 -27.83 -5.69
N ASN A 103 -8.66 -27.40 -5.90
CA ASN A 103 -8.33 -26.51 -7.00
C ASN A 103 -8.53 -27.18 -8.37
N ASP A 104 -8.20 -28.47 -8.49
CA ASP A 104 -8.45 -29.24 -9.71
C ASP A 104 -9.94 -29.40 -9.98
N ARG A 105 -10.77 -29.58 -8.94
CA ARG A 105 -12.24 -29.59 -9.08
C ARG A 105 -12.77 -28.24 -9.58
N GLN A 106 -12.26 -27.13 -9.05
CA GLN A 106 -12.64 -25.78 -9.51
C GLN A 106 -12.17 -25.51 -10.94
N LEU A 107 -11.00 -26.00 -11.33
CA LEU A 107 -10.48 -25.88 -12.69
C LEU A 107 -11.32 -26.68 -13.70
N ALA A 108 -11.85 -27.82 -13.31
CA ALA A 108 -12.77 -28.61 -14.13
C ALA A 108 -14.14 -27.93 -14.32
N SER A 109 -14.47 -26.93 -13.49
CA SER A 109 -15.70 -26.15 -13.64
C SER A 109 -15.58 -25.09 -14.74
N HIS A 110 -16.71 -24.70 -15.35
CA HIS A 110 -16.77 -23.61 -16.35
C HIS A 110 -16.46 -22.20 -15.78
N ARG A 111 -16.07 -22.07 -14.50
CA ARG A 111 -15.82 -20.80 -13.81
C ARG A 111 -14.37 -20.66 -13.30
N ALA A 112 -13.45 -21.44 -13.85
CA ALA A 112 -12.03 -21.38 -13.49
C ALA A 112 -11.45 -19.97 -13.66
N THR A 113 -10.90 -19.41 -12.59
CA THR A 113 -10.27 -18.08 -12.60
C THR A 113 -8.77 -18.15 -12.92
N ILE A 114 -8.16 -17.00 -13.21
CA ILE A 114 -6.70 -16.88 -13.31
C ILE A 114 -6.03 -17.30 -11.99
N GLY A 115 -6.65 -16.99 -10.85
CA GLY A 115 -6.18 -17.41 -9.54
C GLY A 115 -6.13 -18.93 -9.38
N ASN A 116 -7.16 -19.66 -9.85
CA ASN A 116 -7.16 -21.13 -9.82
C ASN A 116 -6.02 -21.72 -10.64
N ARG A 117 -5.73 -21.13 -11.80
CA ARG A 117 -4.60 -21.55 -12.64
C ARG A 117 -3.26 -21.28 -11.94
N ALA A 118 -3.10 -20.11 -11.31
CA ALA A 118 -1.91 -19.79 -10.53
C ALA A 118 -1.71 -20.76 -9.35
N TRP A 119 -2.77 -21.08 -8.61
CA TRP A 119 -2.75 -22.05 -7.53
C TRP A 119 -2.35 -23.46 -7.98
N ARG A 120 -2.74 -23.87 -9.19
CA ARG A 120 -2.32 -25.16 -9.76
C ARG A 120 -0.80 -25.29 -9.83
N PHE A 121 -0.11 -24.22 -10.22
CA PHE A 121 1.35 -24.22 -10.26
C PHE A 121 1.94 -24.10 -8.86
N LEU A 122 1.40 -23.18 -8.04
CA LEU A 122 1.94 -22.89 -6.72
C LEU A 122 1.84 -24.07 -5.76
N LEU A 123 0.74 -24.82 -5.77
CA LEU A 123 0.55 -25.99 -4.88
C LEU A 123 1.50 -27.16 -5.19
N ARG A 124 2.24 -27.12 -6.29
CA ARG A 124 3.30 -28.10 -6.64
C ARG A 124 4.69 -27.64 -6.21
N ARG A 125 4.79 -26.46 -5.58
CA ARG A 125 6.04 -25.88 -5.07
C ARG A 125 6.27 -26.29 -3.62
N SER A 126 7.42 -25.89 -3.06
CA SER A 126 7.70 -26.08 -1.64
C SER A 126 6.72 -25.29 -0.77
N ILE A 127 6.52 -25.74 0.48
CA ILE A 127 5.64 -25.05 1.44
C ILE A 127 6.11 -23.62 1.69
N ASP A 128 7.42 -23.38 1.75
CA ASP A 128 7.95 -22.04 1.98
C ASP A 128 7.69 -21.11 0.78
N GLU A 129 7.76 -21.61 -0.45
CA GLU A 129 7.34 -20.84 -1.63
C GLU A 129 5.84 -20.53 -1.58
N ILE A 130 5.00 -21.51 -1.23
CA ILE A 130 3.56 -21.31 -1.08
C ILE A 130 3.29 -20.20 -0.05
N ILE A 131 3.92 -20.27 1.12
CA ILE A 131 3.79 -19.27 2.19
C ILE A 131 4.29 -17.89 1.72
N ALA A 132 5.44 -17.83 1.05
CA ALA A 132 6.01 -16.58 0.57
C ALA A 132 5.05 -15.85 -0.37
N TYR A 133 4.47 -16.56 -1.34
CA TYR A 133 3.48 -15.99 -2.25
C TYR A 133 2.18 -15.61 -1.54
N MET A 134 1.72 -16.40 -0.56
CA MET A 134 0.54 -16.08 0.24
C MET A 134 0.71 -14.81 1.09
N LEU A 135 1.94 -14.49 1.52
CA LEU A 135 2.23 -13.32 2.34
C LEU A 135 2.62 -12.06 1.55
N GLN A 136 2.90 -12.19 0.26
CA GLN A 136 3.36 -11.07 -0.56
C GLN A 136 2.30 -9.97 -0.64
N LYS A 137 2.71 -8.73 -0.35
CA LYS A 137 1.89 -7.51 -0.53
C LYS A 137 1.94 -7.01 -1.99
N SER A 138 1.67 -7.91 -2.94
CA SER A 138 1.66 -7.63 -4.38
C SER A 138 0.27 -7.90 -4.98
N PRO A 139 -0.04 -7.39 -6.20
CA PRO A 139 -1.25 -7.77 -6.93
C PRO A 139 -1.39 -9.29 -7.10
N THR A 140 -0.28 -10.00 -7.33
CA THR A 140 -0.24 -11.46 -7.42
C THR A 140 -0.65 -12.12 -6.10
N GLY A 141 -0.05 -11.70 -4.98
CA GLY A 141 -0.41 -12.22 -3.65
C GLY A 141 -1.88 -11.94 -3.31
N ARG A 142 -2.40 -10.75 -3.64
CA ARG A 142 -3.82 -10.39 -3.48
C ARG A 142 -4.74 -11.33 -4.26
N THR A 143 -4.36 -11.65 -5.49
CA THR A 143 -5.11 -12.55 -6.38
C THR A 143 -5.16 -13.97 -5.82
N LEU A 144 -4.00 -14.49 -5.39
CA LEU A 144 -3.88 -15.80 -4.76
C LEU A 144 -4.73 -15.89 -3.49
N ARG A 145 -4.61 -14.92 -2.58
CA ARG A 145 -5.41 -14.88 -1.35
C ARG A 145 -6.92 -14.83 -1.62
N SER A 146 -7.34 -14.14 -2.67
CA SER A 146 -8.76 -14.01 -3.02
C SER A 146 -9.39 -15.27 -3.62
N THR A 147 -8.56 -16.18 -4.13
CA THR A 147 -8.97 -17.42 -4.81
C THR A 147 -8.39 -18.64 -4.10
N SER A 148 -8.04 -18.49 -2.82
CA SER A 148 -7.35 -19.51 -2.04
C SER A 148 -8.19 -20.81 -1.95
N PRO A 149 -7.68 -21.96 -2.41
CA PRO A 149 -8.38 -23.23 -2.25
C PRO A 149 -8.54 -23.62 -0.78
N PHE A 150 -7.64 -23.12 0.09
CA PHE A 150 -7.71 -23.35 1.53
C PHE A 150 -8.99 -22.80 2.17
N SER A 151 -9.61 -21.75 1.61
CA SER A 151 -10.86 -21.21 2.17
C SER A 151 -12.08 -22.09 1.89
N MET A 152 -11.97 -23.06 0.99
CA MET A 152 -13.05 -23.99 0.65
C MET A 152 -12.96 -25.30 1.44
N ILE A 153 -11.73 -25.71 1.81
CA ILE A 153 -11.50 -26.95 2.55
C ILE A 153 -11.52 -26.75 4.07
N LEU A 154 -11.20 -25.54 4.54
CA LEU A 154 -11.19 -25.21 5.96
C LEU A 154 -12.58 -24.74 6.41
N PRO A 155 -12.97 -25.04 7.66
CA PRO A 155 -14.24 -24.55 8.18
C PRO A 155 -14.26 -23.02 8.17
N PRO A 156 -15.40 -22.40 7.82
CA PRO A 156 -15.51 -20.96 7.81
C PRO A 156 -15.32 -20.39 9.23
N GLU A 157 -14.70 -19.23 9.33
CA GLU A 157 -14.43 -18.61 10.62
C GLU A 157 -15.74 -18.17 11.28
N PRO A 158 -15.90 -18.39 12.60
CA PRO A 158 -17.06 -17.89 13.34
C PRO A 158 -17.25 -16.39 13.13
N GLU A 159 -18.50 -15.92 13.14
CA GLU A 159 -18.80 -14.52 12.84
C GLU A 159 -18.08 -13.53 13.76
N ALA A 160 -17.99 -13.85 15.06
CA ALA A 160 -17.22 -13.06 16.02
C ALA A 160 -15.76 -12.88 15.58
N GLU A 161 -15.13 -13.95 15.09
CA GLU A 161 -13.74 -13.91 14.62
C GLU A 161 -13.62 -13.16 13.29
N ARG A 162 -14.59 -13.28 12.39
CA ARG A 162 -14.66 -12.47 11.16
C ARG A 162 -14.72 -10.97 11.48
N ARG A 163 -15.56 -10.55 12.44
CA ARG A 163 -15.64 -9.15 12.90
C ARG A 163 -14.34 -8.69 13.57
N ARG A 164 -13.72 -9.55 14.38
CA ARG A 164 -12.41 -9.26 15.00
C ARG A 164 -11.32 -9.04 13.96
N MET A 165 -11.21 -9.94 12.98
CA MET A 165 -10.23 -9.80 11.88
C MET A 165 -10.51 -8.58 11.01
N TRP A 166 -11.77 -8.20 10.79
CA TRP A 166 -12.12 -6.96 10.09
C TRP A 166 -11.59 -5.72 10.80
N ARG A 167 -11.80 -5.64 12.13
CA ARG A 167 -11.26 -4.52 12.94
C ARG A 167 -9.73 -4.50 12.93
N ALA A 168 -9.10 -5.66 13.07
CA ALA A 168 -7.64 -5.79 13.00
C ALA A 168 -7.09 -5.35 11.63
N ALA A 169 -7.73 -5.77 10.53
CA ALA A 169 -7.36 -5.38 9.18
C ALA A 169 -7.45 -3.87 8.97
N LYS A 170 -8.54 -3.24 9.44
CA LYS A 170 -8.70 -1.78 9.40
C LYS A 170 -7.60 -1.09 10.22
N ALA A 171 -7.28 -1.58 11.42
CA ALA A 171 -6.23 -1.03 12.26
C ALA A 171 -4.83 -1.12 11.62
N GLU A 172 -4.47 -2.27 11.02
CA GLU A 172 -3.19 -2.42 10.29
C GLU A 172 -3.07 -1.42 9.14
N LEU A 173 -4.14 -1.22 8.36
CA LEU A 173 -4.13 -0.29 7.23
C LEU A 173 -4.01 1.18 7.69
N ILE A 174 -4.72 1.55 8.75
CA ILE A 174 -4.60 2.89 9.35
C ILE A 174 -3.18 3.11 9.85
N SER A 175 -2.60 2.13 10.55
CA SER A 175 -1.23 2.21 11.04
C SER A 175 -0.22 2.38 9.91
N GLU A 176 -0.32 1.60 8.83
CA GLU A 176 0.56 1.73 7.67
C GLU A 176 0.43 3.11 7.00
N MET A 177 -0.79 3.66 6.92
CA MET A 177 -1.02 4.98 6.34
C MET A 177 -0.43 6.10 7.21
N ILE A 178 -0.49 5.97 8.54
CA ILE A 178 0.12 6.92 9.48
C ILE A 178 1.65 6.88 9.35
N VAL A 179 2.25 5.68 9.36
CA VAL A 179 3.70 5.50 9.23
C VAL A 179 4.20 6.08 7.91
N PHE A 180 3.54 5.74 6.79
CA PHE A 180 3.90 6.28 5.47
C PHE A 180 3.84 7.81 5.42
N ARG A 181 2.86 8.41 6.10
CA ARG A 181 2.74 9.88 6.18
C ARG A 181 3.90 10.51 6.96
N ILE A 182 4.31 9.90 8.06
CA ILE A 182 5.44 10.37 8.89
C ILE A 182 6.76 10.24 8.12
N GLU A 183 6.97 9.13 7.40
CA GLU A 183 8.23 8.85 6.71
C GLU A 183 8.40 9.63 5.40
N CYS A 184 7.32 9.90 4.67
CA CYS A 184 7.37 10.60 3.37
C CYS A 184 7.13 12.11 3.45
N PHE A 185 6.62 12.60 4.58
CA PHE A 185 6.38 14.03 4.81
C PHE A 185 6.89 14.42 6.21
N PRO A 186 8.22 14.42 6.44
CA PRO A 186 8.82 14.97 7.64
C PRO A 186 8.60 16.48 7.75
#